data_AF-A0A258KB81-F1
#
_entry.id   AF-A0A258KB81-F1
#
_cell.length_a   1.000
_cell.length_b   1.000
_cell.length_c   1.000
_cell.angle_alpha   90.00
_cell.angle_beta   90.00
_cell.angle_gamma   90.00
#
_symmetry.space_group_name_H-M   'P 1'
#
loop_
_entity.id
_entity.type
_entity.pdbx_description
1 polymer ?
#
loop_
_entity_poly.entity_id
_entity_poly.type
_entity_poly.pdbx_seq_one_letter_code
_entity_poly.pdbx_strand_id
1 'polypeptide(L)'
;FRKIKAKENSIVKLVENKHKIVPKNYYKKLWMVLGMSAFGIPVGVAFGLSIGNLGMLGVGLPIGMGIGVAVGTSMDNKALKEGRQLDFEVK
;
A
#
# COMPACT_ATOMS: atom_id res chain seq x y z
N PHE A 1 -13.80 9.41 -19.34
CA PHE A 1 -13.46 8.49 -18.23
C PHE A 1 -12.16 8.83 -17.50
N ARG A 2 -10.99 8.89 -18.13
CA ARG A 2 -9.69 9.13 -17.45
C ARG A 2 -9.60 10.44 -16.63
N LYS A 3 -10.22 11.53 -17.13
CA LYS A 3 -10.27 12.83 -16.44
C LYS A 3 -11.12 12.83 -15.15
N ILE A 4 -12.13 11.97 -15.08
CA ILE A 4 -13.03 11.87 -13.91
C ILE A 4 -12.31 11.16 -12.76
N LYS A 5 -11.68 10.02 -13.05
CA LYS A 5 -10.85 9.28 -12.06
C LYS A 5 -9.71 10.13 -11.48
N ALA A 6 -9.09 10.97 -12.31
CA ALA A 6 -8.03 11.87 -11.83
C ALA A 6 -8.56 12.89 -10.81
N LYS A 7 -9.75 13.47 -11.06
CA LYS A 7 -10.40 14.38 -10.12
C LYS A 7 -10.85 13.66 -8.85
N GLU A 8 -11.44 12.47 -8.95
CA GLU A 8 -11.81 11.64 -7.78
C GLU A 8 -10.61 11.36 -6.88
N ASN A 9 -9.47 10.94 -7.46
CA ASN A 9 -8.25 10.71 -6.69
C ASN A 9 -7.72 11.99 -6.04
N SER A 10 -7.81 13.14 -6.71
CA SER A 10 -7.43 14.42 -6.11
C SER A 10 -8.33 14.80 -4.94
N ILE A 11 -9.63 14.54 -5.04
CA ILE A 11 -10.58 14.76 -3.94
C ILE A 11 -10.22 13.83 -2.78
N VAL A 12 -10.08 12.53 -3.03
CA VAL A 12 -9.70 11.54 -1.99
C VAL A 12 -8.42 11.97 -1.28
N LYS A 13 -7.38 12.38 -2.02
CA LYS A 13 -6.13 12.89 -1.43
C LYS A 13 -6.34 14.16 -0.61
N LEU A 14 -7.23 15.05 -1.02
CA LEU A 14 -7.51 16.28 -0.27
C LEU A 14 -8.20 15.95 1.06
N VAL A 15 -9.19 15.06 1.06
CA VAL A 15 -9.91 14.65 2.28
C VAL A 15 -9.00 13.80 3.19
N GLU A 16 -8.14 12.95 2.61
CA GLU A 16 -7.10 12.23 3.35
C GLU A 16 -6.16 13.20 4.06
N ASN A 17 -5.62 14.20 3.36
CA ASN A 17 -4.66 15.13 3.96
C ASN A 17 -5.29 16.02 5.03
N LYS A 18 -6.53 16.49 4.82
CA LYS A 18 -7.19 17.41 5.75
C LYS A 18 -7.85 16.72 6.94
N HIS A 19 -8.50 15.59 6.71
CA HIS A 19 -9.35 14.94 7.72
C HIS A 19 -8.96 13.48 7.97
N LYS A 20 -7.93 12.95 7.29
CA LYS A 20 -7.53 11.53 7.36
C LYS A 20 -8.68 10.57 7.04
N ILE A 21 -9.61 11.05 6.21
CA ILE A 21 -10.74 10.26 5.74
C ILE A 21 -10.30 9.52 4.48
N VAL A 22 -10.50 8.21 4.48
CA VAL A 22 -10.06 7.34 3.39
C VAL A 22 -11.19 6.43 2.92
N PRO A 23 -11.23 6.09 1.62
CA PRO A 23 -12.12 5.08 1.10
C PRO A 23 -11.68 3.68 1.55
N LYS A 24 -12.57 2.71 1.43
CA LYS A 24 -12.31 1.32 1.80
C LYS A 24 -11.15 0.73 0.99
N ASN A 25 -10.29 -0.04 1.66
CA ASN A 25 -9.09 -0.68 1.10
C ASN A 25 -8.02 0.30 0.57
N TYR A 26 -8.05 1.59 0.93
CA TYR A 26 -7.09 2.58 0.44
C TYR A 26 -5.68 2.29 0.93
N TYR A 27 -5.48 2.14 2.25
CA TYR A 27 -4.15 1.93 2.81
C TYR A 27 -3.61 0.55 2.49
N LYS A 28 -4.46 -0.47 2.39
CA LYS A 28 -4.04 -1.78 1.87
C LYS A 28 -3.47 -1.69 0.45
N LYS A 29 -4.16 -1.00 -0.46
CA LYS A 29 -3.66 -0.82 -1.84
C LYS A 29 -2.36 -0.02 -1.87
N LEU A 30 -2.29 1.06 -1.08
CA LEU A 30 -1.09 1.90 -0.98
C LEU A 30 0.11 1.12 -0.43
N TRP A 31 -0.07 0.40 0.68
CA TRP A 31 0.99 -0.36 1.33
C TRP A 31 1.35 -1.66 0.62
N MET A 32 0.50 -2.23 -0.24
CA MET A 32 0.95 -3.30 -1.13
C MET A 32 2.05 -2.82 -2.07
N VAL A 33 1.88 -1.63 -2.67
CA VAL A 33 2.90 -1.04 -3.55
C VAL A 33 4.13 -0.60 -2.76
N LEU A 34 3.93 0.11 -1.64
CA LEU A 34 5.03 0.58 -0.78
C LEU A 34 5.77 -0.59 -0.11
N GLY A 35 5.06 -1.63 0.30
CA GLY A 35 5.64 -2.83 0.91
C GLY A 35 6.63 -3.52 -0.03
N MET A 36 6.25 -3.63 -1.31
CA MET A 36 7.13 -4.16 -2.35
C MET A 36 8.30 -3.23 -2.66
N SER A 37 8.09 -1.92 -2.81
CA SER A 37 9.17 -1.00 -3.20
C SER A 37 10.13 -0.66 -2.07
N ALA A 38 9.65 -0.50 -0.84
CA ALA A 38 10.45 -0.10 0.31
C ALA A 38 11.08 -1.29 1.05
N PHE A 39 10.42 -2.45 1.07
CA PHE A 39 10.92 -3.63 1.77
C PHE A 39 11.22 -4.78 0.80
N GLY A 40 10.28 -5.13 -0.08
CA GLY A 40 10.42 -6.34 -0.89
C GLY A 40 11.62 -6.32 -1.84
N ILE A 41 11.78 -5.26 -2.64
CA ILE A 41 12.88 -5.12 -3.59
C ILE A 41 14.22 -4.98 -2.84
N PRO A 42 14.38 -4.07 -1.85
CA PRO A 42 15.65 -3.93 -1.14
C PRO A 42 16.06 -5.18 -0.36
N VAL A 43 15.12 -5.85 0.32
CA VAL A 43 15.39 -7.11 1.02
C VAL A 43 15.78 -8.20 0.02
N GLY A 44 15.04 -8.33 -1.09
CA GLY A 44 15.38 -9.26 -2.16
C GLY A 44 16.80 -9.04 -2.68
N VAL A 45 17.18 -7.79 -2.97
CA VAL A 45 18.52 -7.42 -3.45
C VAL A 45 19.59 -7.74 -2.43
N ALA A 46 19.39 -7.36 -1.16
CA ALA A 46 20.35 -7.67 -0.10
C ALA A 46 20.58 -9.18 0.03
N PHE A 47 19.51 -9.97 0.10
CA PHE A 47 19.60 -11.43 0.17
C PHE A 47 20.21 -12.06 -1.09
N GLY A 48 19.84 -11.57 -2.27
CA GLY A 48 20.37 -12.06 -3.54
C GLY A 48 21.87 -11.80 -3.70
N LEU A 49 22.35 -10.64 -3.22
CA LEU A 49 23.77 -10.31 -3.21
C LEU A 49 24.54 -11.10 -2.14
N SER A 50 23.99 -11.24 -0.93
CA SER A 50 24.63 -12.01 0.15
C SER A 50 24.82 -13.49 -0.17
N ILE A 51 23.93 -14.07 -0.98
CA ILE A 51 23.96 -15.50 -1.33
C ILE A 51 24.56 -15.74 -2.73
N GLY A 52 24.92 -14.66 -3.45
CA GLY A 52 25.52 -14.74 -4.79
C GLY A 52 24.56 -15.24 -5.87
N ASN A 53 23.25 -15.26 -5.58
CA ASN A 53 22.22 -15.74 -6.49
C ASN A 53 21.09 -14.71 -6.60
N LEU A 54 21.08 -13.96 -7.70
CA LEU A 54 20.04 -12.99 -8.00
C LEU A 54 18.66 -13.63 -8.24
N GLY A 55 18.54 -14.94 -8.39
CA GLY A 55 17.26 -15.64 -8.35
C GLY A 55 16.55 -15.52 -7.00
N MET A 56 17.30 -15.29 -5.92
CA MET A 56 16.76 -15.06 -4.57
C MET A 56 16.12 -13.68 -4.39
N LEU A 57 16.24 -12.78 -5.38
CA LEU A 57 15.42 -11.55 -5.44
C LEU A 57 13.93 -11.87 -5.32
N GLY A 58 13.51 -13.03 -5.84
CA GLY A 58 12.13 -13.52 -5.79
C GLY A 58 11.62 -13.76 -4.37
N VAL A 59 12.49 -13.95 -3.37
CA VAL A 59 12.11 -14.13 -1.95
C VAL A 59 11.70 -12.80 -1.32
N GLY A 60 12.27 -11.69 -1.78
CA GLY A 60 11.94 -10.36 -1.29
C GLY A 60 10.49 -9.95 -1.60
N LEU A 61 9.96 -10.36 -2.75
CA LEU A 61 8.59 -10.04 -3.18
C LEU A 61 7.51 -10.55 -2.21
N PRO A 62 7.46 -11.84 -1.82
CA PRO A 62 6.54 -12.34 -0.80
C PRO A 62 6.68 -11.65 0.55
N ILE A 63 7.92 -11.36 0.99
CA ILE A 63 8.18 -10.70 2.27
C ILE A 63 7.64 -9.27 2.25
N GLY A 64 7.98 -8.50 1.20
CA GLY A 64 7.49 -7.13 1.03
C GLY A 64 5.97 -7.05 0.88
N MET A 65 5.37 -8.04 0.21
CA MET A 65 3.92 -8.14 0.09
C MET A 65 3.26 -8.48 1.44
N GLY A 66 3.83 -9.41 2.22
CA GLY A 66 3.34 -9.77 3.54
C GLY A 66 3.35 -8.57 4.51
N ILE A 67 4.46 -7.85 4.55
CA ILE A 67 4.59 -6.61 5.34
C ILE A 67 3.60 -5.55 4.85
N GLY A 68 3.52 -5.34 3.52
CA GLY A 68 2.61 -4.38 2.92
C GLY A 68 1.13 -4.64 3.24
N VAL A 69 0.70 -5.89 3.15
CA VAL A 69 -0.68 -6.28 3.50
C VAL A 69 -0.94 -6.12 4.99
N ALA A 70 -0.02 -6.56 5.85
CA ALA A 70 -0.19 -6.46 7.30
C ALA A 70 -0.31 -4.99 7.76
N VAL A 71 0.63 -4.14 7.34
CA VAL A 71 0.62 -2.71 7.69
C VAL A 71 -0.58 -2.00 7.07
N GLY A 72 -0.83 -2.22 5.78
CA GLY A 72 -1.96 -1.60 5.07
C GLY A 72 -3.32 -1.95 5.68
N THR A 73 -3.53 -3.23 6.03
CA THR A 73 -4.76 -3.69 6.68
C THR A 73 -4.91 -3.12 8.08
N SER A 74 -3.81 -3.01 8.85
CA SER A 74 -3.82 -2.38 10.16
C SER A 74 -4.24 -0.91 10.09
N MET A 75 -3.74 -0.16 9.10
CA MET A 75 -4.12 1.25 8.92
C MET A 75 -5.56 1.42 8.44
N ASP A 76 -6.05 0.56 7.53
CA ASP A 76 -7.46 0.55 7.13
C ASP A 76 -8.36 0.25 8.35
N ASN A 77 -8.02 -0.75 9.17
CA ASN A 77 -8.75 -1.07 10.39
C ASN A 77 -8.75 0.09 11.40
N LYS A 78 -7.64 0.85 11.48
CA LYS A 78 -7.56 2.05 12.32
C LYS A 78 -8.49 3.15 11.79
N ALA A 79 -8.51 3.38 10.47
CA ALA A 79 -9.43 4.33 9.86
C ALA A 79 -10.91 3.96 10.07
N LEU A 80 -11.23 2.66 10.03
CA LEU A 80 -12.57 2.14 10.34
C LEU A 80 -12.96 2.45 11.79
N LYS A 81 -12.09 2.12 12.75
CA LYS A 81 -12.34 2.33 14.19
C LYS A 81 -12.51 3.80 14.55
N GLU A 82 -11.78 4.68 13.86
CA GLU A 82 -11.87 6.13 14.05
C GLU A 82 -13.05 6.77 13.29
N GLY A 83 -13.89 5.96 12.62
CA GLY A 83 -15.06 6.46 11.87
C GLY A 83 -14.69 7.30 10.64
N ARG A 84 -13.44 7.23 10.18
CA ARG A 84 -12.92 8.01 9.05
C ARG A 84 -12.88 7.21 7.75
N GLN A 85 -13.49 6.03 7.73
CA GLN A 85 -13.54 5.20 6.53
C GLN A 85 -14.86 5.40 5.81
N LEU A 86 -14.81 5.83 4.56
CA LEU A 86 -15.99 5.98 3.71
C LEU A 86 -16.36 4.63 3.08
N ASP A 87 -17.65 4.31 3.05
CA ASP A 87 -18.17 3.06 2.47
C ASP A 87 -18.27 3.13 0.94
N PHE A 88 -17.16 3.43 0.29
CA PHE A 88 -17.00 3.26 -1.14
C PHE A 88 -15.57 2.82 -1.46
N GLU A 89 -15.42 2.12 -2.57
CA GLU A 89 -14.12 1.69 -3.08
C GLU A 89 -13.72 2.49 -4.31
N VAL A 90 -12.50 3.03 -4.30
CA VAL A 90 -11.92 3.68 -5.49
C VAL A 90 -11.55 2.60 -6.52
N LYS A 91 -12.14 2.70 -7.72
CA LYS A 91 -11.93 1.82 -8.88
C LYS A 91 -10.92 2.35 -9.89
#